data_AF-A0A4V3P4I6-F1
#
_entry.id   AF-A0A4V3P4I6-F1
#
_cell.length_a   1.000
_cell.length_b   1.000
_cell.length_c   1.000
_cell.angle_alpha   90.00
_cell.angle_beta   90.00
_cell.angle_gamma   90.00
#
_symmetry.space_group_name_H-M   'P 1'
#
loop_
_entity.id
_entity.type
_entity.pdbx_description
1 polymer ?
#
loop_
_entity_poly.entity_id
_entity_poly.type
_entity_poly.pdbx_seq_one_letter_code
_entity_poly.pdbx_strand_id
1 'polypeptide(L)'
;MKKCVYLFALLIISTSCRKHEKKQEVVDLATGPSSTTTCKNTYSETNDVQIEKDKIFSLLSLAAVYKNWQTPETNPVRGYNIGSVLIAPSGQVVKWARNCVDTTANSTQHGEVRLMTSYLGMTQYFSLKNEDDNPYTLYTSLEPCAMCSGMMTLQSLNRTVYSQTDPDFGKAIQRLEFDAADYGGCPPYPRAVISDVSPSIYRYMLDTAYVNYLRKGYDRSITKFLTTENARVIYSSAVDELLNYQVTYPENQSALNNAISYYNNIVSDTYTPLDDDNDLVTTVFTVKGASTTTGITDIYKTYGGDLYQVSNIQVFTTLNDIDGDVFFTIINSANPSEYAIIDSGANINTGAALVNVMYQYGVSCSVTREKEQNGVYYFTINTVITHDNDCKWNGSECEPI
;
A
#
# COMPACT_ATOMS: atom_id res chain seq x y z
N MET A 1 -40.77 74.32 -20.32
CA MET A 1 -41.04 73.35 -19.23
C MET A 1 -39.96 72.28 -19.27
N LYS A 2 -39.36 71.98 -18.13
CA LYS A 2 -37.98 71.51 -17.96
C LYS A 2 -37.80 70.00 -18.26
N LYS A 3 -36.68 69.68 -18.92
CA LYS A 3 -36.14 68.33 -19.16
C LYS A 3 -35.73 67.67 -17.83
N CYS A 4 -35.94 66.36 -17.69
CA CYS A 4 -35.28 65.56 -16.66
C CYS A 4 -34.54 64.41 -17.33
N VAL A 5 -33.21 64.42 -17.14
CA VAL A 5 -32.23 63.44 -17.64
C VAL A 5 -32.08 62.37 -16.55
N TYR A 6 -32.19 61.10 -16.90
CA TYR A 6 -31.86 60.00 -15.99
C TYR A 6 -30.35 59.73 -16.05
N LEU A 7 -29.66 59.98 -14.94
CA LEU A 7 -28.24 59.71 -14.76
C LEU A 7 -28.07 58.26 -14.26
N PHE A 8 -27.47 57.39 -15.08
CA PHE A 8 -27.04 56.06 -14.64
C PHE A 8 -25.74 56.20 -13.83
N ALA A 9 -25.82 55.97 -12.52
CA ALA A 9 -24.64 55.81 -11.68
C ALA A 9 -24.24 54.33 -11.64
N LEU A 10 -23.12 53.99 -12.28
CA LEU A 10 -22.47 52.69 -12.16
C LEU A 10 -21.81 52.61 -10.77
N LEU A 11 -22.38 51.84 -9.85
CA LEU A 11 -21.75 51.56 -8.56
C LEU A 11 -20.75 50.41 -8.75
N ILE A 12 -19.47 50.74 -8.83
CA ILE A 12 -18.37 49.76 -8.78
C ILE A 12 -18.21 49.34 -7.32
N ILE A 13 -18.70 48.14 -6.98
CA ILE A 13 -18.42 47.52 -5.68
C ILE A 13 -17.11 46.75 -5.83
N SER A 14 -16.01 47.31 -5.34
CA SER A 14 -14.75 46.60 -5.16
C SER A 14 -14.89 45.61 -4.00
N THR A 15 -15.14 44.33 -4.30
CA THR A 15 -15.00 43.27 -3.29
C THR A 15 -13.51 42.95 -3.12
N SER A 16 -12.96 43.36 -1.99
CA SER A 16 -11.66 42.93 -1.50
C SER A 16 -11.62 41.40 -1.45
N CYS A 17 -10.71 40.80 -2.19
CA CYS A 17 -10.49 39.36 -2.24
C CYS A 17 -9.80 38.93 -0.93
N ARG A 18 -10.59 38.70 0.12
CA ARG A 18 -10.15 37.92 1.28
C ARG A 18 -10.23 36.45 0.89
N LYS A 19 -9.07 35.81 0.72
CA LYS A 19 -8.96 34.34 0.71
C LYS A 19 -9.53 33.83 2.05
N HIS A 20 -10.78 33.38 2.02
CA HIS A 20 -11.31 32.54 3.08
C HIS A 20 -10.80 31.13 2.82
N GLU A 21 -9.72 30.75 3.50
CA GLU A 21 -9.47 29.34 3.79
C GLU A 21 -10.68 28.84 4.59
N LYS A 22 -11.50 27.99 3.95
CA LYS A 22 -12.53 27.24 4.67
C LYS A 22 -11.79 26.31 5.64
N LYS A 23 -11.87 26.61 6.93
CA LYS A 23 -11.61 25.62 7.97
C LYS A 23 -12.51 24.41 7.70
N GLN A 24 -11.90 23.23 7.54
CA GLN A 24 -12.60 21.95 7.45
C GLN A 24 -13.45 21.78 8.71
N GLU A 25 -14.78 21.79 8.57
CA GLU A 25 -15.67 21.35 9.63
C GLU A 25 -15.56 19.82 9.75
N VAL A 26 -15.22 19.36 10.96
CA VAL A 26 -15.18 17.93 11.33
C VAL A 26 -16.62 17.42 11.30
N VAL A 27 -16.94 16.59 10.31
CA VAL A 27 -18.20 15.85 10.30
C VAL A 27 -18.06 14.71 11.30
N ASP A 28 -18.68 14.85 12.47
CA ASP A 28 -18.75 13.80 13.49
C ASP A 28 -19.53 12.60 12.92
N LEU A 29 -18.80 11.58 12.51
CA LEU A 29 -19.36 10.27 12.24
C LEU A 29 -19.61 9.57 13.59
N ALA A 30 -20.89 9.48 13.94
CA ALA A 30 -21.47 8.63 14.98
C ALA A 30 -20.70 8.50 16.32
N THR A 31 -21.31 9.00 17.39
CA THR A 31 -20.89 8.70 18.76
C THR A 31 -20.91 7.19 19.00
N GLY A 32 -19.74 6.59 19.25
CA GLY A 32 -19.64 5.27 19.86
C GLY A 32 -20.31 5.24 21.25
N PRO A 33 -20.45 4.06 21.88
CA PRO A 33 -21.31 3.86 23.06
C PRO A 33 -20.85 4.54 24.37
N SER A 34 -19.81 5.39 24.36
CA SER A 34 -19.34 6.11 25.54
C SER A 34 -19.19 7.61 25.26
N SER A 35 -19.87 8.43 26.05
CA SER A 35 -20.01 9.88 25.89
C SER A 35 -18.93 10.73 26.58
N THR A 36 -17.84 10.13 27.06
CA THR A 36 -16.88 10.83 27.97
C THR A 36 -15.43 10.90 27.50
N THR A 37 -15.07 10.34 26.35
CA THR A 37 -13.77 10.61 25.70
C THR A 37 -14.05 11.27 24.36
N THR A 38 -13.46 12.44 24.07
CA THR A 38 -13.56 13.04 22.73
C THR A 38 -12.77 12.17 21.74
N CYS A 39 -13.40 11.11 21.24
CA CYS A 39 -12.95 10.20 20.20
C CYS A 39 -12.98 10.86 18.81
N LYS A 40 -12.48 12.10 18.69
CA LYS A 40 -12.46 12.76 17.38
C LYS A 40 -11.45 12.06 16.49
N ASN A 41 -11.80 11.96 15.22
CA ASN A 41 -10.88 11.66 14.15
C ASN A 41 -9.95 12.86 13.99
N THR A 42 -8.71 12.73 14.48
CA THR A 42 -7.72 13.80 14.43
C THR A 42 -6.57 13.44 13.51
N TYR A 43 -6.03 14.45 12.87
CA TYR A 43 -4.78 14.39 12.13
C TYR A 43 -3.74 15.13 12.95
N SER A 44 -2.66 14.45 13.34
CA SER A 44 -1.68 14.95 14.30
C SER A 44 -0.52 15.73 13.67
N GLU A 45 -0.30 15.57 12.36
CA GLU A 45 0.91 16.07 11.70
C GLU A 45 0.83 17.56 11.34
N THR A 46 1.95 18.26 11.45
CA THR A 46 2.03 19.72 11.24
C THR A 46 3.05 20.14 10.18
N ASN A 47 3.94 19.23 9.78
CA ASN A 47 4.92 19.49 8.73
C ASN A 47 4.28 19.37 7.35
N ASP A 48 4.12 20.48 6.63
CA ASP A 48 3.42 20.51 5.33
C ASP A 48 4.01 19.54 4.27
N VAL A 49 5.33 19.28 4.29
CA VAL A 49 5.97 18.30 3.41
C VAL A 49 5.44 16.89 3.73
N GLN A 50 5.38 16.53 5.02
CA GLN A 50 4.82 15.24 5.46
C GLN A 50 3.31 15.17 5.19
N ILE A 51 2.57 16.29 5.33
CA ILE A 51 1.14 16.33 5.03
C ILE A 51 0.88 16.01 3.55
N GLU A 52 1.66 16.59 2.63
CA GLU A 52 1.55 16.25 1.21
C GLU A 52 1.94 14.79 0.94
N LYS A 53 3.00 14.29 1.57
CA LYS A 53 3.41 12.88 1.46
C LYS A 53 2.30 11.93 1.90
N ASP A 54 1.63 12.25 3.01
CA ASP A 54 0.49 11.47 3.51
C ASP A 54 -0.69 11.48 2.53
N LYS A 55 -0.95 12.61 1.85
CA LYS A 55 -1.97 12.68 0.80
C LYS A 55 -1.63 11.72 -0.33
N ILE A 56 -0.41 11.78 -0.87
CA ILE A 56 0.05 10.93 -1.97
C ILE A 56 -0.15 9.44 -1.65
N PHE A 57 0.30 8.98 -0.46
CA PHE A 57 0.17 7.57 -0.10
C PHE A 57 -1.25 7.15 0.30
N SER A 58 -2.07 8.08 0.81
CA SER A 58 -3.52 7.84 0.99
C SER A 58 -4.25 7.67 -0.35
N LEU A 59 -3.85 8.44 -1.38
CA LEU A 59 -4.35 8.25 -2.74
C LEU A 59 -3.92 6.88 -3.28
N LEU A 60 -2.66 6.49 -3.07
CA LEU A 60 -2.17 5.18 -3.47
C LEU A 60 -2.94 4.03 -2.81
N SER A 61 -3.27 4.11 -1.51
CA SER A 61 -4.03 3.05 -0.84
C SER A 61 -5.44 2.90 -1.43
N LEU A 62 -6.10 4.00 -1.79
CA LEU A 62 -7.38 3.97 -2.50
C LEU A 62 -7.21 3.43 -3.93
N ALA A 63 -6.19 3.88 -4.64
CA ALA A 63 -5.89 3.46 -6.00
C ALA A 63 -5.59 1.95 -6.11
N ALA A 64 -4.86 1.40 -5.14
CA ALA A 64 -4.56 -0.02 -5.02
C ALA A 64 -5.84 -0.86 -4.87
N VAL A 65 -6.80 -0.40 -4.07
CA VAL A 65 -8.11 -1.06 -3.94
C VAL A 65 -8.92 -0.96 -5.23
N TYR A 66 -8.89 0.20 -5.89
CA TYR A 66 -9.64 0.45 -7.12
C TYR A 66 -9.22 -0.45 -8.29
N LYS A 67 -7.92 -0.78 -8.41
CA LYS A 67 -7.38 -1.66 -9.47
C LYS A 67 -8.12 -2.98 -9.64
N ASN A 68 -8.68 -3.52 -8.56
CA ASN A 68 -9.45 -4.76 -8.58
C ASN A 68 -10.86 -4.57 -8.00
N TRP A 69 -11.45 -3.38 -8.11
CA TRP A 69 -12.73 -3.05 -7.47
C TRP A 69 -13.83 -4.10 -7.70
N GLN A 70 -14.52 -4.48 -6.63
CA GLN A 70 -15.58 -5.50 -6.67
C GLN A 70 -16.96 -4.90 -6.42
N THR A 71 -17.95 -5.45 -7.09
CA THR A 71 -19.38 -5.15 -6.91
C THR A 71 -20.10 -6.41 -6.40
N PRO A 72 -21.38 -6.32 -5.98
CA PRO A 72 -22.14 -7.50 -5.57
C PRO A 72 -22.28 -8.57 -6.67
N GLU A 73 -22.11 -8.21 -7.93
CA GLU A 73 -22.15 -9.10 -9.10
C GLU A 73 -20.80 -9.76 -9.42
N THR A 74 -19.73 -9.37 -8.73
CA THR A 74 -18.39 -9.94 -8.96
C THR A 74 -18.36 -11.40 -8.53
N ASN A 75 -17.81 -12.27 -9.38
CA ASN A 75 -17.70 -13.70 -9.11
C ASN A 75 -16.44 -14.29 -9.78
N PRO A 76 -15.49 -14.89 -9.05
CA PRO A 76 -15.45 -14.99 -7.58
C PRO A 76 -15.21 -13.63 -6.91
N VAL A 77 -15.81 -13.43 -5.72
CA VAL A 77 -15.48 -12.28 -4.85
C VAL A 77 -14.20 -12.61 -4.10
N ARG A 78 -13.26 -11.66 -4.04
CA ARG A 78 -11.97 -11.85 -3.35
C ARG A 78 -12.14 -11.64 -1.86
N GLY A 79 -12.81 -10.56 -1.51
CA GLY A 79 -13.00 -10.04 -0.18
C GLY A 79 -13.67 -8.69 -0.28
N TYR A 80 -13.56 -7.89 0.77
CA TYR A 80 -14.06 -6.52 0.76
C TYR A 80 -13.12 -5.57 0.00
N ASN A 81 -13.65 -4.46 -0.51
CA ASN A 81 -12.88 -3.35 -1.10
C ASN A 81 -12.14 -2.55 -0.02
N ILE A 82 -11.26 -3.22 0.72
CA ILE A 82 -10.46 -2.67 1.82
C ILE A 82 -9.02 -3.15 1.64
N GLY A 83 -8.07 -2.22 1.55
CA GLY A 83 -6.67 -2.53 1.30
C GLY A 83 -5.73 -1.46 1.82
N SER A 84 -4.45 -1.79 1.79
CA SER A 84 -3.39 -1.04 2.45
C SER A 84 -2.09 -1.08 1.66
N VAL A 85 -1.23 -0.10 1.90
CA VAL A 85 0.14 0.00 1.40
C VAL A 85 1.11 0.30 2.55
N LEU A 86 2.31 -0.25 2.47
CA LEU A 86 3.36 -0.16 3.49
C LEU A 86 4.51 0.65 2.95
N ILE A 87 4.92 1.66 3.71
CA ILE A 87 6.03 2.56 3.38
C ILE A 87 7.18 2.32 4.34
N ALA A 88 8.35 2.04 3.78
CA ALA A 88 9.60 1.89 4.53
C ALA A 88 10.12 3.26 5.03
N PRO A 89 11.02 3.27 6.04
CA PRO A 89 11.68 4.50 6.50
C PRO A 89 12.35 5.31 5.38
N SER A 90 12.86 4.63 4.34
CA SER A 90 13.44 5.25 3.14
C SER A 90 12.42 6.03 2.28
N GLY A 91 11.13 5.93 2.59
CA GLY A 91 10.04 6.53 1.82
C GLY A 91 9.57 5.70 0.63
N GLN A 92 10.10 4.48 0.44
CA GLN A 92 9.69 3.57 -0.63
C GLN A 92 8.43 2.79 -0.23
N VAL A 93 7.49 2.61 -1.17
CA VAL A 93 6.42 1.63 -1.04
C VAL A 93 7.02 0.23 -1.19
N VAL A 94 6.82 -0.63 -0.20
CA VAL A 94 7.43 -1.97 -0.16
C VAL A 94 6.42 -3.12 -0.27
N LYS A 95 5.16 -2.88 0.11
CA LYS A 95 4.11 -3.90 0.01
C LYS A 95 2.75 -3.24 -0.12
N TRP A 96 1.85 -3.89 -0.86
CA TRP A 96 0.42 -3.66 -0.76
C TRP A 96 -0.29 -4.98 -0.50
N ALA A 97 -1.49 -4.90 0.08
CA ALA A 97 -2.44 -6.01 0.04
C ALA A 97 -3.86 -5.50 0.19
N ARG A 98 -4.82 -6.31 -0.25
CA ARG A 98 -6.25 -6.10 -0.03
C ARG A 98 -6.83 -7.29 0.70
N ASN A 99 -7.99 -7.09 1.34
CA ASN A 99 -8.80 -8.11 1.96
C ASN A 99 -9.14 -9.28 1.00
N CYS A 100 -8.95 -10.52 1.49
CA CYS A 100 -9.15 -11.79 0.79
C CYS A 100 -10.12 -12.75 1.51
N VAL A 101 -10.97 -12.27 2.41
CA VAL A 101 -11.69 -13.16 3.34
C VAL A 101 -12.57 -14.20 2.63
N ASP A 102 -13.15 -13.86 1.48
CA ASP A 102 -13.97 -14.78 0.69
C ASP A 102 -13.12 -15.81 -0.04
N THR A 103 -12.11 -15.36 -0.79
CA THR A 103 -11.23 -16.24 -1.58
C THR A 103 -10.40 -17.20 -0.76
N THR A 104 -10.08 -16.85 0.48
CA THR A 104 -9.30 -17.68 1.40
C THR A 104 -10.14 -18.49 2.37
N ALA A 105 -11.47 -18.32 2.32
CA ALA A 105 -12.39 -18.82 3.35
C ALA A 105 -11.92 -18.52 4.80
N ASN A 106 -11.19 -17.42 5.00
CA ASN A 106 -10.51 -17.08 6.25
C ASN A 106 -10.77 -15.63 6.64
N SER A 107 -11.62 -15.44 7.64
CA SER A 107 -12.01 -14.12 8.16
C SER A 107 -10.87 -13.26 8.69
N THR A 108 -9.69 -13.83 8.96
CA THR A 108 -8.51 -13.05 9.39
C THR A 108 -7.82 -12.31 8.25
N GLN A 109 -8.15 -12.63 7.00
CA GLN A 109 -7.43 -12.21 5.80
C GLN A 109 -7.78 -10.77 5.36
N HIS A 110 -7.71 -9.84 6.32
CA HIS A 110 -7.85 -8.40 6.12
C HIS A 110 -6.62 -7.83 5.38
N GLY A 111 -6.80 -6.68 4.72
CA GLY A 111 -5.74 -6.06 3.92
C GLY A 111 -4.48 -5.75 4.73
N GLU A 112 -4.65 -5.23 5.94
CA GLU A 112 -3.56 -4.88 6.85
C GLU A 112 -2.81 -6.13 7.35
N VAL A 113 -3.55 -7.18 7.75
CA VAL A 113 -2.96 -8.45 8.21
C VAL A 113 -2.13 -9.06 7.10
N ARG A 114 -2.72 -9.24 5.91
CA ARG A 114 -2.04 -9.82 4.74
C ARG A 114 -0.80 -9.04 4.34
N LEU A 115 -0.90 -7.72 4.32
CA LEU A 115 0.22 -6.84 4.00
C LEU A 115 1.39 -7.07 4.97
N MET A 116 1.12 -7.08 6.27
CA MET A 116 2.17 -7.26 7.28
C MET A 116 2.73 -8.69 7.26
N THR A 117 1.89 -9.72 7.23
CA THR A 117 2.37 -11.11 7.21
C THR A 117 3.16 -11.42 5.95
N SER A 118 2.70 -10.98 4.78
CA SER A 118 3.43 -11.20 3.54
C SER A 118 4.75 -10.42 3.51
N TYR A 119 4.77 -9.18 4.00
CA TYR A 119 6.02 -8.41 4.06
C TYR A 119 7.05 -9.08 5.00
N LEU A 120 6.64 -9.43 6.22
CA LEU A 120 7.53 -10.08 7.20
C LEU A 120 7.97 -11.47 6.72
N GLY A 121 7.09 -12.22 6.06
CA GLY A 121 7.44 -13.49 5.43
C GLY A 121 8.47 -13.33 4.31
N MET A 122 8.35 -12.29 3.48
CA MET A 122 9.29 -12.00 2.40
C MET A 122 10.66 -11.52 2.90
N THR A 123 10.70 -10.65 3.91
CA THR A 123 11.96 -10.06 4.40
C THR A 123 12.60 -10.85 5.53
N GLN A 124 11.87 -11.78 6.13
CA GLN A 124 12.26 -12.48 7.37
C GLN A 124 12.56 -11.52 8.53
N TYR A 125 12.00 -10.30 8.48
CA TYR A 125 12.08 -9.37 9.59
C TYR A 125 11.15 -9.83 10.71
N PHE A 126 11.60 -9.63 11.96
CA PHE A 126 10.80 -9.98 13.13
C PHE A 126 9.71 -8.94 13.45
N SER A 127 9.87 -7.71 12.97
CA SER A 127 8.92 -6.61 13.19
C SER A 127 9.02 -5.57 12.08
N LEU A 128 8.08 -4.61 12.04
CA LEU A 128 8.05 -3.50 11.07
C LEU A 128 8.99 -2.37 11.48
N LYS A 129 10.27 -2.72 11.59
CA LYS A 129 11.40 -1.83 11.79
C LYS A 129 12.53 -2.29 10.91
N ASN A 130 13.30 -1.35 10.37
CA ASN A 130 14.49 -1.70 9.60
C ASN A 130 15.66 -2.03 10.54
N GLU A 131 16.82 -2.33 9.96
CA GLU A 131 18.08 -2.63 10.66
C GLU A 131 18.54 -1.54 11.65
N ASP A 132 18.11 -0.29 11.44
CA ASP A 132 18.42 0.86 12.31
C ASP A 132 17.30 1.17 13.32
N ASP A 133 16.34 0.25 13.51
CA ASP A 133 15.15 0.41 14.35
C ASP A 133 14.19 1.52 13.87
N ASN A 134 14.38 2.04 12.65
CA ASN A 134 13.49 3.04 12.07
C ASN A 134 12.16 2.40 11.66
N PRO A 135 11.02 3.03 11.98
CA PRO A 135 9.74 2.39 11.84
C PRO A 135 9.05 2.66 10.50
N TYR A 136 8.18 1.74 10.11
CA TYR A 136 7.38 1.83 8.90
C TYR A 136 6.09 2.64 9.14
N THR A 137 5.49 3.12 8.05
CA THR A 137 4.16 3.74 8.05
C THR A 137 3.21 2.96 7.15
N LEU A 138 1.98 2.72 7.62
CA LEU A 138 0.95 2.02 6.87
C LEU A 138 -0.15 2.99 6.44
N TYR A 139 -0.56 2.95 5.18
CA TYR A 139 -1.70 3.71 4.68
C TYR A 139 -2.81 2.73 4.31
N THR A 140 -4.01 2.94 4.82
CA THR A 140 -5.13 2.01 4.63
C THR A 140 -6.40 2.71 4.16
N SER A 141 -7.19 2.03 3.35
CA SER A 141 -8.41 2.60 2.78
C SER A 141 -9.56 2.73 3.79
N LEU A 142 -9.51 1.98 4.91
CA LEU A 142 -10.51 1.99 5.99
C LEU A 142 -9.80 1.95 7.35
N GLU A 143 -10.36 2.62 8.35
CA GLU A 143 -9.85 2.63 9.71
C GLU A 143 -9.63 1.21 10.26
N PRO A 144 -8.46 0.90 10.83
CA PRO A 144 -8.11 -0.47 11.20
C PRO A 144 -8.96 -0.97 12.37
N CYS A 145 -9.46 -2.19 12.26
CA CYS A 145 -10.21 -2.86 13.32
C CYS A 145 -9.30 -3.34 14.46
N ALA A 146 -9.89 -3.91 15.53
CA ALA A 146 -9.15 -4.42 16.70
C ALA A 146 -8.06 -5.44 16.35
N MET A 147 -8.33 -6.37 15.43
CA MET A 147 -7.36 -7.39 15.00
C MET A 147 -6.17 -6.73 14.30
N CYS A 148 -6.43 -5.90 13.29
CA CYS A 148 -5.39 -5.20 12.54
C CYS A 148 -4.57 -4.29 13.45
N SER A 149 -5.23 -3.55 14.34
CA SER A 149 -4.60 -2.62 15.31
C SER A 149 -3.70 -3.35 16.31
N GLY A 150 -4.16 -4.48 16.84
CA GLY A 150 -3.33 -5.32 17.73
C GLY A 150 -2.09 -5.85 17.02
N MET A 151 -2.23 -6.27 15.75
CA MET A 151 -1.10 -6.69 14.94
C MET A 151 -0.12 -5.53 14.67
N MET A 152 -0.60 -4.35 14.29
CA MET A 152 0.25 -3.16 14.10
C MET A 152 1.07 -2.84 15.36
N THR A 153 0.43 -2.90 16.52
CA THR A 153 1.05 -2.69 17.84
C THR A 153 2.14 -3.73 18.13
N LEU A 154 1.82 -5.01 17.96
CA LEU A 154 2.76 -6.11 18.21
C LEU A 154 3.95 -6.09 17.24
N GLN A 155 3.72 -5.64 16.00
CA GLN A 155 4.76 -5.51 14.97
C GLN A 155 5.52 -4.18 15.04
N SER A 156 5.31 -3.37 16.09
CA SER A 156 6.00 -2.10 16.31
C SER A 156 5.85 -1.10 15.14
N LEU A 157 4.71 -1.12 14.46
CA LEU A 157 4.39 -0.09 13.48
C LEU A 157 4.31 1.27 14.19
N ASN A 158 4.95 2.30 13.66
CA ASN A 158 4.91 3.63 14.29
C ASN A 158 3.61 4.37 14.02
N ARG A 159 3.13 4.31 12.77
CA ARG A 159 2.01 5.14 12.33
C ARG A 159 1.16 4.47 11.27
N THR A 160 -0.14 4.68 11.37
CA THR A 160 -1.12 4.33 10.36
C THR A 160 -1.97 5.54 9.96
N VAL A 161 -2.25 5.68 8.68
CA VAL A 161 -3.09 6.75 8.12
C VAL A 161 -4.26 6.13 7.35
N TYR A 162 -5.49 6.47 7.70
CA TYR A 162 -6.69 5.83 7.12
C TYR A 162 -7.59 6.78 6.33
N SER A 163 -8.09 6.31 5.19
CA SER A 163 -8.88 7.12 4.25
C SER A 163 -10.39 7.07 4.48
N GLN A 164 -10.93 6.13 5.26
CA GLN A 164 -12.36 6.10 5.60
C GLN A 164 -12.52 5.74 7.08
N THR A 165 -13.39 6.44 7.79
CA THR A 165 -13.69 6.10 9.18
C THR A 165 -14.54 4.83 9.25
N ASP A 166 -14.20 3.92 10.16
CA ASP A 166 -15.04 2.74 10.41
C ASP A 166 -15.97 3.03 11.61
N PRO A 167 -17.30 3.11 11.40
CA PRO A 167 -18.25 3.47 12.45
C PRO A 167 -18.44 2.39 13.52
N ASP A 168 -18.14 1.13 13.20
CA ASP A 168 -18.46 -0.02 14.06
C ASP A 168 -17.20 -0.64 14.68
N PHE A 169 -16.11 -0.72 13.92
CA PHE A 169 -14.86 -1.37 14.32
C PHE A 169 -13.68 -0.40 14.46
N GLY A 170 -13.86 0.88 14.12
CA GLY A 170 -12.85 1.91 14.26
C GLY A 170 -12.52 2.23 15.71
N LYS A 171 -11.59 3.17 15.92
CA LYS A 171 -11.06 3.59 17.22
C LYS A 171 -10.36 2.48 18.03
N ALA A 172 -9.93 1.42 17.37
CA ALA A 172 -9.30 0.29 18.04
C ALA A 172 -7.93 0.65 18.64
N ILE A 173 -7.08 1.38 17.91
CA ILE A 173 -5.79 1.87 18.40
C ILE A 173 -5.97 2.77 19.62
N GLN A 174 -6.89 3.73 19.56
CA GLN A 174 -7.17 4.62 20.69
C GLN A 174 -7.70 3.85 21.92
N ARG A 175 -8.37 2.71 21.72
CA ARG A 175 -8.76 1.81 22.83
C ARG A 175 -7.57 1.04 23.39
N LEU A 176 -6.59 0.65 22.57
CA LEU A 176 -5.34 0.06 23.06
C LEU A 176 -4.51 1.07 23.86
N GLU A 177 -4.60 2.35 23.52
CA GLU A 177 -3.89 3.45 24.18
C GLU A 177 -4.66 4.09 25.35
N PHE A 178 -5.87 3.61 25.64
CA PHE A 178 -6.67 4.15 26.74
C PHE A 178 -6.05 3.78 28.09
N ASP A 179 -5.67 4.79 28.87
CA ASP A 179 -5.20 4.58 30.24
C ASP A 179 -6.39 4.41 31.19
N ALA A 180 -6.59 3.19 31.66
CA ALA A 180 -7.62 2.86 32.64
C ALA A 180 -7.07 2.72 34.06
N ALA A 181 -5.78 3.00 34.31
CA ALA A 181 -5.13 2.74 35.59
C ALA A 181 -5.80 3.51 36.76
N ASP A 182 -6.21 4.75 36.53
CA ASP A 182 -6.90 5.59 37.53
C ASP A 182 -8.28 5.06 37.94
N TYR A 183 -8.84 4.11 37.16
CA TYR A 183 -10.13 3.48 37.42
C TYR A 183 -10.00 2.02 37.87
N GLY A 184 -8.80 1.60 38.27
CA GLY A 184 -8.51 0.20 38.65
C GLY A 184 -8.39 -0.76 37.46
N GLY A 185 -8.28 -0.22 36.24
CA GLY A 185 -8.02 -0.98 35.02
C GLY A 185 -6.54 -1.14 34.71
N CYS A 186 -6.24 -1.53 33.47
CA CYS A 186 -4.86 -1.68 32.98
C CYS A 186 -4.32 -0.34 32.44
N PRO A 187 -2.99 -0.11 32.54
CA PRO A 187 -2.33 0.96 31.80
C PRO A 187 -2.42 0.72 30.27
N PRO A 188 -2.09 1.72 29.44
CA PRO A 188 -2.07 1.59 27.99
C PRO A 188 -1.23 0.41 27.51
N TYR A 189 -1.64 -0.20 26.41
CA TYR A 189 -0.86 -1.25 25.75
C TYR A 189 0.48 -0.67 25.26
N PRO A 190 1.61 -1.39 25.43
CA PRO A 190 2.92 -0.89 25.00
C PRO A 190 3.01 -0.80 23.47
N ARG A 191 4.00 -0.05 22.96
CA ARG A 191 4.26 0.16 21.51
C ARG A 191 3.09 0.88 20.82
N ALA A 192 2.69 2.00 21.41
CA ALA A 192 1.68 2.91 20.88
C ALA A 192 1.87 3.18 19.38
N VAL A 193 0.76 3.22 18.64
CA VAL A 193 0.74 3.40 17.19
C VAL A 193 -0.03 4.67 16.92
N ILE A 194 0.56 5.63 16.21
CA ILE A 194 -0.17 6.84 15.83
C ILE A 194 -1.24 6.47 14.79
N SER A 195 -2.51 6.76 15.07
CA SER A 195 -3.62 6.52 14.15
C SER A 195 -4.24 7.83 13.70
N ASP A 196 -3.91 8.23 12.49
CA ASP A 196 -4.32 9.50 11.89
C ASP A 196 -5.35 9.31 10.78
N VAL A 197 -6.32 10.21 10.70
CA VAL A 197 -7.14 10.31 9.49
C VAL A 197 -6.32 10.84 8.31
N SER A 198 -6.63 10.40 7.10
CA SER A 198 -6.01 10.94 5.90
C SER A 198 -6.28 12.45 5.75
N PRO A 199 -5.27 13.27 5.43
CA PRO A 199 -5.43 14.68 5.09
C PRO A 199 -6.02 14.89 3.68
N SER A 200 -6.25 13.82 2.91
CA SER A 200 -6.86 13.88 1.59
C SER A 200 -8.34 14.26 1.66
N ILE A 201 -8.84 14.96 0.64
CA ILE A 201 -10.26 15.30 0.50
C ILE A 201 -11.14 14.05 0.34
N TYR A 202 -10.58 12.96 -0.22
CA TYR A 202 -11.33 11.72 -0.45
C TYR A 202 -11.84 11.08 0.83
N ARG A 203 -11.14 11.27 1.95
CA ARG A 203 -11.68 10.87 3.26
C ARG A 203 -12.99 11.54 3.57
N TYR A 204 -13.03 12.86 3.48
CA TYR A 204 -14.26 13.61 3.71
C TYR A 204 -15.37 13.18 2.74
N MET A 205 -15.03 12.93 1.48
CA MET A 205 -15.99 12.47 0.48
C MET A 205 -16.57 11.09 0.81
N LEU A 206 -15.73 10.13 1.22
CA LEU A 206 -16.16 8.78 1.61
C LEU A 206 -17.00 8.83 2.90
N ASP A 207 -16.55 9.56 3.92
CA ASP A 207 -17.27 9.75 5.20
C ASP A 207 -18.66 10.36 4.94
N THR A 208 -18.72 11.41 4.12
CA THR A 208 -19.97 12.09 3.75
C THR A 208 -20.88 11.21 2.90
N ALA A 209 -20.32 10.47 1.94
CA ALA A 209 -21.08 9.57 1.08
C ALA A 209 -21.71 8.43 1.90
N TYR A 210 -20.99 7.90 2.89
CA TYR A 210 -21.52 6.88 3.80
C TYR A 210 -22.66 7.44 4.68
N VAL A 211 -22.54 8.65 5.23
CA VAL A 211 -23.66 9.31 5.95
C VAL A 211 -24.89 9.46 5.06
N ASN A 212 -24.70 9.88 3.82
CA ASN A 212 -25.80 10.03 2.87
C ASN A 212 -26.40 8.68 2.46
N TYR A 213 -25.60 7.61 2.42
CA TYR A 213 -26.06 6.24 2.23
C TYR A 213 -26.98 5.82 3.39
N LEU A 214 -26.58 6.05 4.64
CA LEU A 214 -27.43 5.77 5.81
C LEU A 214 -28.72 6.60 5.82
N ARG A 215 -28.66 7.88 5.46
CA ARG A 215 -29.84 8.76 5.40
C ARG A 215 -30.90 8.29 4.39
N LYS A 216 -30.51 7.52 3.38
CA LYS A 216 -31.42 6.90 2.41
C LYS A 216 -32.07 5.62 2.93
N GLY A 217 -31.76 5.19 4.16
CA GLY A 217 -32.32 3.99 4.79
C GLY A 217 -31.65 2.69 4.38
N TYR A 218 -30.44 2.75 3.81
CA TYR A 218 -29.67 1.55 3.50
C TYR A 218 -29.06 0.90 4.75
N ASP A 219 -28.60 -0.33 4.59
CA ASP A 219 -27.94 -1.14 5.62
C ASP A 219 -26.74 -0.40 6.25
N ARG A 220 -26.44 -0.65 7.52
CA ARG A 220 -25.31 0.00 8.20
C ARG A 220 -23.94 -0.56 7.81
N SER A 221 -23.88 -1.71 7.17
CA SER A 221 -22.64 -2.35 6.76
C SER A 221 -21.81 -1.42 5.86
N ILE A 222 -20.65 -1.00 6.38
CA ILE A 222 -19.70 -0.20 5.61
C ILE A 222 -19.15 -0.98 4.42
N THR A 223 -19.00 -2.31 4.55
CA THR A 223 -18.57 -3.16 3.45
C THR A 223 -19.59 -3.22 2.32
N LYS A 224 -20.90 -3.16 2.59
CA LYS A 224 -21.94 -2.99 1.55
C LYS A 224 -21.91 -1.61 0.91
N PHE A 225 -21.64 -0.55 1.69
CA PHE A 225 -21.44 0.79 1.11
C PHE A 225 -20.23 0.81 0.14
N LEU A 226 -19.15 0.13 0.52
CA LEU A 226 -17.93 0.01 -0.28
C LEU A 226 -18.07 -0.89 -1.52
N THR A 227 -19.27 -1.35 -1.88
CA THR A 227 -19.55 -1.95 -3.20
C THR A 227 -20.45 -1.07 -4.07
N THR A 228 -20.83 0.12 -3.59
CA THR A 228 -21.73 1.02 -4.31
C THR A 228 -21.00 1.83 -5.39
N GLU A 229 -21.76 2.26 -6.40
CA GLU A 229 -21.24 3.16 -7.44
C GLU A 229 -20.73 4.49 -6.86
N ASN A 230 -21.39 5.04 -5.84
CA ASN A 230 -20.93 6.27 -5.18
C ASN A 230 -19.55 6.11 -4.56
N ALA A 231 -19.30 5.01 -3.84
CA ALA A 231 -17.98 4.73 -3.29
C ALA A 231 -16.96 4.50 -4.42
N ARG A 232 -17.33 3.72 -5.44
CA ARG A 232 -16.47 3.43 -6.60
C ARG A 232 -16.00 4.69 -7.31
N VAL A 233 -16.89 5.66 -7.55
CA VAL A 233 -16.55 6.94 -8.20
C VAL A 233 -15.56 7.75 -7.36
N ILE A 234 -15.66 7.71 -6.04
CA ILE A 234 -14.72 8.41 -5.15
C ILE A 234 -13.33 7.76 -5.23
N TYR A 235 -13.25 6.43 -5.23
CA TYR A 235 -12.00 5.70 -5.43
C TYR A 235 -11.40 5.95 -6.82
N SER A 236 -12.21 5.95 -7.88
CA SER A 236 -11.77 6.30 -9.24
C SER A 236 -11.20 7.73 -9.29
N SER A 237 -11.86 8.67 -8.62
CA SER A 237 -11.40 10.06 -8.58
C SER A 237 -10.04 10.17 -7.86
N ALA A 238 -9.81 9.38 -6.81
CA ALA A 238 -8.52 9.32 -6.12
C ALA A 238 -7.39 8.79 -7.01
N VAL A 239 -7.70 7.83 -7.91
CA VAL A 239 -6.76 7.38 -8.95
C VAL A 239 -6.41 8.52 -9.90
N ASP A 240 -7.43 9.23 -10.39
CA ASP A 240 -7.22 10.35 -11.30
C ASP A 240 -6.36 11.45 -10.64
N GLU A 241 -6.60 11.76 -9.37
CA GLU A 241 -5.77 12.72 -8.62
C GLU A 241 -4.34 12.20 -8.41
N LEU A 242 -4.13 10.91 -8.09
CA LEU A 242 -2.78 10.34 -7.97
C LEU A 242 -1.97 10.47 -9.26
N LEU A 243 -2.57 10.09 -10.39
CA LEU A 243 -1.88 10.06 -11.69
C LEU A 243 -1.59 11.46 -12.24
N ASN A 244 -2.36 12.46 -11.82
CA ASN A 244 -2.18 13.86 -12.24
C ASN A 244 -1.60 14.75 -11.14
N TYR A 245 -1.22 14.18 -9.99
CA TYR A 245 -0.79 14.93 -8.82
C TYR A 245 0.42 15.81 -9.16
N GLN A 246 0.38 17.07 -8.74
CA GLN A 246 1.50 18.00 -8.87
C GLN A 246 2.03 18.28 -7.47
N VAL A 247 3.29 17.91 -7.21
CA VAL A 247 3.90 18.14 -5.89
C VAL A 247 4.07 19.64 -5.66
N THR A 248 3.72 20.07 -4.45
CA THR A 248 3.96 21.42 -3.95
C THR A 248 5.35 21.49 -3.36
N TYR A 249 5.78 20.42 -2.68
CA TYR A 249 7.09 20.30 -2.06
C TYR A 249 7.98 19.37 -2.90
N PRO A 250 9.07 19.89 -3.53
CA PRO A 250 9.94 19.10 -4.40
C PRO A 250 10.50 17.81 -3.75
N GLU A 251 10.67 17.80 -2.43
CA GLU A 251 11.09 16.65 -1.63
C GLU A 251 10.16 15.42 -1.80
N ASN A 252 8.90 15.66 -2.14
CA ASN A 252 7.90 14.62 -2.33
C ASN A 252 7.85 14.07 -3.76
N GLN A 253 8.64 14.59 -4.71
CA GLN A 253 8.64 14.10 -6.09
C GLN A 253 9.03 12.62 -6.17
N SER A 254 10.00 12.18 -5.36
CA SER A 254 10.41 10.77 -5.29
C SER A 254 9.29 9.89 -4.73
N ALA A 255 8.56 10.36 -3.72
CA ALA A 255 7.42 9.66 -3.15
C ALA A 255 6.27 9.52 -4.16
N LEU A 256 5.97 10.58 -4.92
CA LEU A 256 4.97 10.52 -5.99
C LEU A 256 5.37 9.56 -7.11
N ASN A 257 6.62 9.64 -7.58
CA ASN A 257 7.13 8.73 -8.61
C ASN A 257 7.08 7.28 -8.15
N ASN A 258 7.49 7.01 -6.91
CA ASN A 258 7.40 5.68 -6.31
C ASN A 258 5.94 5.21 -6.23
N ALA A 259 5.01 6.06 -5.77
CA ALA A 259 3.59 5.71 -5.69
C ALA A 259 2.97 5.39 -7.06
N ILE A 260 3.22 6.21 -8.09
CA ILE A 260 2.72 5.98 -9.45
C ILE A 260 3.32 4.71 -10.05
N SER A 261 4.64 4.52 -9.90
CA SER A 261 5.32 3.31 -10.35
C SER A 261 4.71 2.07 -9.69
N TYR A 262 4.51 2.11 -8.37
CA TYR A 262 3.94 1.01 -7.62
C TYR A 262 2.50 0.72 -8.07
N TYR A 263 1.66 1.74 -8.19
CA TYR A 263 0.28 1.62 -8.72
C TYR A 263 0.23 0.98 -10.11
N ASN A 264 1.13 1.38 -11.02
CA ASN A 264 1.17 0.82 -12.38
C ASN A 264 1.56 -0.65 -12.40
N ASN A 265 2.36 -1.09 -11.43
CA ASN A 265 2.79 -2.48 -11.27
C ASN A 265 1.83 -3.33 -10.41
N ILE A 266 0.75 -2.75 -9.86
CA ILE A 266 -0.31 -3.53 -9.21
C ILE A 266 -1.01 -4.39 -10.27
N VAL A 267 -0.84 -5.70 -10.14
CA VAL A 267 -1.56 -6.69 -10.95
C VAL A 267 -3.04 -6.63 -10.57
N SER A 268 -3.89 -6.35 -11.56
CA SER A 268 -5.34 -6.13 -11.39
C SER A 268 -6.15 -7.41 -11.26
N ASP A 269 -5.53 -8.58 -11.42
CA ASP A 269 -6.23 -9.85 -11.44
C ASP A 269 -6.32 -10.44 -10.03
N THR A 270 -7.48 -11.02 -9.75
CA THR A 270 -7.93 -11.59 -8.48
C THR A 270 -6.87 -12.48 -7.84
N TYR A 271 -6.19 -12.00 -6.82
CA TYR A 271 -5.28 -12.81 -6.02
C TYR A 271 -6.09 -13.66 -5.03
N THR A 272 -6.13 -14.97 -5.24
CA THR A 272 -6.63 -15.98 -4.30
C THR A 272 -5.45 -16.88 -3.96
N PRO A 273 -5.12 -17.10 -2.68
CA PRO A 273 -4.42 -18.32 -2.28
C PRO A 273 -5.36 -19.48 -2.66
N LEU A 274 -4.98 -20.27 -3.67
CA LEU A 274 -5.75 -21.45 -4.02
C LEU A 274 -5.63 -22.43 -2.85
N ASP A 275 -6.76 -22.85 -2.29
CA ASP A 275 -6.81 -24.04 -1.46
C ASP A 275 -6.44 -25.25 -2.35
N ASP A 276 -5.34 -25.91 -1.98
CA ASP A 276 -4.88 -27.25 -2.34
C ASP A 276 -5.79 -28.04 -3.32
N ASP A 277 -5.49 -27.96 -4.62
CA ASP A 277 -6.01 -28.88 -5.64
C ASP A 277 -4.97 -29.48 -6.61
N ASN A 278 -3.69 -29.53 -6.21
CA ASN A 278 -2.64 -30.26 -6.95
C ASN A 278 -2.32 -29.74 -8.37
N ASP A 279 -2.55 -28.47 -8.66
CA ASP A 279 -2.15 -27.89 -9.94
C ASP A 279 -0.62 -27.64 -9.99
N LEU A 280 0.04 -28.33 -10.91
CA LEU A 280 1.48 -28.22 -11.20
C LEU A 280 1.79 -26.93 -11.97
N VAL A 281 2.39 -25.93 -11.31
CA VAL A 281 3.02 -24.78 -11.99
C VAL A 281 4.54 -25.00 -12.01
N THR A 282 5.04 -25.42 -13.16
CA THR A 282 6.48 -25.56 -13.41
C THR A 282 7.00 -24.32 -14.14
N THR A 283 7.81 -23.50 -13.46
CA THR A 283 8.45 -22.32 -14.04
C THR A 283 9.96 -22.55 -14.19
N VAL A 284 10.49 -22.40 -15.42
CA VAL A 284 11.91 -22.59 -15.73
C VAL A 284 12.56 -21.23 -16.04
N PHE A 285 13.63 -20.91 -15.31
CA PHE A 285 14.37 -19.65 -15.46
C PHE A 285 15.55 -19.78 -16.40
N THR A 286 15.82 -18.72 -17.16
CA THR A 286 17.08 -18.50 -17.88
C THR A 286 17.73 -17.23 -17.34
N VAL A 287 18.86 -17.35 -16.64
CA VAL A 287 19.60 -16.19 -16.12
C VAL A 287 20.73 -15.82 -17.07
N LYS A 288 20.77 -14.58 -17.58
CA LYS A 288 21.90 -14.05 -18.38
C LYS A 288 22.48 -12.79 -17.72
N GLY A 289 23.65 -12.93 -17.10
CA GLY A 289 24.43 -11.82 -16.56
C GLY A 289 25.46 -11.30 -17.57
N ALA A 290 25.52 -9.99 -17.76
CA ALA A 290 26.69 -9.32 -18.34
C ALA A 290 27.41 -8.62 -17.19
N SER A 291 28.48 -9.25 -16.71
CA SER A 291 29.31 -8.89 -15.55
C SER A 291 28.75 -9.27 -14.17
N THR A 292 29.55 -10.08 -13.46
CA THR A 292 29.45 -10.51 -12.04
C THR A 292 28.56 -11.72 -11.69
N THR A 293 29.13 -12.52 -10.78
CA THR A 293 28.74 -13.86 -10.35
C THR A 293 27.42 -13.83 -9.58
N THR A 294 26.40 -14.48 -10.11
CA THR A 294 25.03 -14.53 -9.57
C THR A 294 24.89 -15.74 -8.65
N GLY A 295 24.59 -15.53 -7.37
CA GLY A 295 24.22 -16.60 -6.45
C GLY A 295 22.74 -16.92 -6.60
N ILE A 296 22.39 -18.21 -6.72
CA ILE A 296 21.01 -18.69 -6.57
C ILE A 296 20.96 -19.53 -5.30
N THR A 297 20.25 -19.02 -4.32
CA THR A 297 19.83 -19.78 -3.15
C THR A 297 18.46 -20.37 -3.41
N ASP A 298 18.32 -21.64 -3.04
CA ASP A 298 17.18 -22.48 -3.35
C ASP A 298 15.80 -21.90 -3.00
N ILE A 299 14.87 -22.46 -3.75
CA ILE A 299 13.43 -22.43 -3.73
C ILE A 299 12.97 -23.00 -2.40
N TYR A 300 12.62 -22.16 -1.43
CA TYR A 300 12.14 -22.69 -0.16
C TYR A 300 10.72 -23.23 -0.30
N LYS A 301 10.60 -24.57 -0.29
CA LYS A 301 9.68 -25.20 0.66
C LYS A 301 10.34 -25.14 2.04
N THR A 302 9.59 -24.66 3.02
CA THR A 302 10.04 -24.41 4.40
C THR A 302 10.80 -25.60 5.01
N TYR A 303 11.92 -25.29 5.69
CA TYR A 303 12.86 -26.12 6.48
C TYR A 303 14.01 -26.86 5.76
N GLY A 304 15.24 -26.36 5.99
CA GLY A 304 16.50 -27.11 5.83
C GLY A 304 17.32 -26.66 4.62
N GLY A 305 18.49 -26.08 4.88
CA GLY A 305 19.33 -25.47 3.85
C GLY A 305 20.29 -26.41 3.14
N ASP A 306 20.68 -26.00 1.93
CA ASP A 306 21.95 -26.29 1.26
C ASP A 306 22.29 -25.11 0.31
N LEU A 307 23.58 -24.92 0.00
CA LEU A 307 24.13 -23.73 -0.66
C LEU A 307 24.81 -24.10 -1.98
N TYR A 308 24.42 -23.49 -3.10
CA TYR A 308 25.03 -23.74 -4.42
C TYR A 308 25.78 -22.51 -4.95
N GLN A 309 27.08 -22.68 -5.19
CA GLN A 309 27.97 -21.67 -5.78
C GLN A 309 28.14 -21.97 -7.28
N VAL A 310 27.70 -21.07 -8.17
CA VAL A 310 27.82 -21.26 -9.63
C VAL A 310 28.70 -20.17 -10.23
N SER A 311 29.79 -20.58 -10.88
CA SER A 311 30.69 -19.70 -11.63
C SER A 311 30.30 -19.67 -13.10
N ASN A 312 29.99 -18.48 -13.63
CA ASN A 312 29.79 -18.17 -15.06
C ASN A 312 28.68 -18.96 -15.79
N ILE A 313 27.71 -18.19 -16.32
CA ILE A 313 26.71 -18.54 -17.35
C ILE A 313 25.55 -19.41 -16.85
N GLN A 314 24.33 -18.89 -17.06
CA GLN A 314 23.03 -19.59 -17.07
C GLN A 314 22.80 -20.60 -15.95
N VAL A 315 22.05 -20.16 -14.95
CA VAL A 315 21.43 -21.09 -14.01
C VAL A 315 20.06 -21.47 -14.55
N PHE A 316 19.89 -22.76 -14.81
CA PHE A 316 18.59 -23.37 -15.06
C PHE A 316 18.10 -23.90 -13.72
N THR A 317 17.10 -23.25 -13.14
CA THR A 317 16.39 -23.76 -11.98
C THR A 317 14.92 -23.90 -12.31
N THR A 318 14.28 -24.87 -11.66
CA THR A 318 12.85 -25.14 -11.80
C THR A 318 12.20 -24.78 -10.47
N LEU A 319 11.54 -23.63 -10.39
CA LEU A 319 10.66 -23.32 -9.25
C LEU A 319 9.37 -24.10 -9.47
N ASN A 320 9.11 -25.07 -8.58
CA ASN A 320 7.79 -25.67 -8.47
C ASN A 320 7.03 -24.87 -7.43
N ASP A 321 6.21 -23.96 -7.93
CA ASP A 321 5.41 -23.03 -7.15
C ASP A 321 3.99 -23.58 -7.07
N ILE A 322 3.64 -24.17 -5.93
CA ILE A 322 2.42 -24.98 -5.78
C ILE A 322 1.27 -24.13 -5.20
N ASP A 323 1.58 -22.92 -4.70
CA ASP A 323 0.68 -22.03 -3.97
C ASP A 323 0.73 -20.54 -4.42
N GLY A 324 1.59 -20.20 -5.39
CA GLY A 324 1.58 -18.91 -6.07
C GLY A 324 2.25 -17.78 -5.28
N ASP A 325 3.23 -18.11 -4.44
CA ASP A 325 3.93 -17.14 -3.58
C ASP A 325 5.45 -17.36 -3.50
N VAL A 326 6.05 -17.99 -4.51
CA VAL A 326 7.50 -18.17 -4.55
C VAL A 326 8.20 -16.84 -4.84
N PHE A 327 8.72 -16.24 -3.77
CA PHE A 327 9.69 -15.16 -3.85
C PHE A 327 11.11 -15.73 -3.83
N PHE A 328 11.97 -15.20 -4.69
CA PHE A 328 13.40 -15.47 -4.61
C PHE A 328 14.21 -14.20 -4.84
N THR A 329 15.38 -14.14 -4.23
CA THR A 329 16.25 -12.96 -4.33
C THR A 329 17.46 -13.29 -5.19
N ILE A 330 17.73 -12.45 -6.18
CA ILE A 330 18.95 -12.44 -6.97
C ILE A 330 19.90 -11.45 -6.30
N ILE A 331 21.05 -11.93 -5.82
CA ILE A 331 22.01 -11.12 -5.07
C ILE A 331 23.36 -11.09 -5.81
N ASN A 332 24.01 -9.93 -5.83
CA ASN A 332 25.40 -9.83 -6.27
C ASN A 332 26.31 -10.49 -5.21
N SER A 333 26.98 -11.57 -5.58
CA SER A 333 27.88 -12.27 -4.64
C SER A 333 29.10 -11.46 -4.22
N ALA A 334 29.52 -10.48 -5.02
CA ALA A 334 30.62 -9.58 -4.68
C ALA A 334 30.18 -8.44 -3.73
N ASN A 335 28.89 -8.09 -3.74
CA ASN A 335 28.31 -7.08 -2.85
C ASN A 335 26.86 -7.47 -2.51
N PRO A 336 26.63 -8.19 -1.39
CA PRO A 336 25.29 -8.65 -1.03
C PRO A 336 24.26 -7.56 -0.76
N SER A 337 24.69 -6.31 -0.61
CA SER A 337 23.80 -5.15 -0.54
C SER A 337 23.14 -4.83 -1.89
N GLU A 338 23.65 -5.36 -3.00
CA GLU A 338 23.06 -5.23 -4.34
C GLU A 338 22.20 -6.46 -4.66
N TYR A 339 20.89 -6.28 -4.81
CA TYR A 339 19.96 -7.38 -4.98
C TYR A 339 18.66 -7.00 -5.70
N ALA A 340 17.99 -7.99 -6.27
CA ALA A 340 16.62 -7.89 -6.78
C ALA A 340 15.75 -9.01 -6.19
N ILE A 341 14.56 -8.66 -5.71
CA ILE A 341 13.55 -9.62 -5.25
C ILE A 341 12.60 -9.87 -6.42
N ILE A 342 12.48 -11.15 -6.78
CA ILE A 342 11.60 -11.63 -7.85
C ILE A 342 10.41 -12.34 -7.21
N ASP A 343 9.23 -12.00 -7.69
CA ASP A 343 7.98 -12.70 -7.41
C ASP A 343 7.66 -13.61 -8.59
N SER A 344 7.61 -14.91 -8.34
CA SER A 344 7.10 -15.92 -9.25
C SER A 344 5.76 -16.38 -8.70
N GLY A 345 4.70 -16.19 -9.49
CA GLY A 345 3.36 -16.66 -9.18
C GLY A 345 2.65 -17.16 -10.43
N ALA A 346 1.31 -17.21 -10.39
CA ALA A 346 0.49 -17.58 -11.53
C ALA A 346 -0.67 -16.61 -11.76
N ASN A 347 -1.08 -16.48 -13.02
CA ASN A 347 -2.29 -15.78 -13.42
C ASN A 347 -3.48 -16.64 -13.00
N ILE A 348 -4.34 -16.11 -12.12
CA ILE A 348 -5.46 -16.89 -11.58
C ILE A 348 -6.49 -17.33 -12.62
N ASN A 349 -6.66 -16.58 -13.70
CA ASN A 349 -7.71 -16.86 -14.68
C ASN A 349 -7.27 -17.94 -15.67
N THR A 350 -5.95 -18.08 -15.87
CA THR A 350 -5.38 -18.95 -16.90
C THR A 350 -4.44 -20.02 -16.34
N GLY A 351 -4.08 -19.95 -15.06
CA GLY A 351 -3.00 -20.74 -14.46
C GLY A 351 -1.61 -20.39 -14.99
N ALA A 352 -1.49 -19.36 -15.85
CA ALA A 352 -0.24 -19.08 -16.53
C ALA A 352 0.79 -18.47 -15.58
N ALA A 353 1.99 -19.02 -15.50
CA ALA A 353 3.02 -18.43 -14.64
C ALA A 353 3.27 -16.95 -14.99
N LEU A 354 3.45 -16.13 -13.95
CA LEU A 354 3.79 -14.71 -14.03
C LEU A 354 5.01 -14.46 -13.16
N VAL A 355 5.94 -13.65 -13.67
CA VAL A 355 7.18 -13.32 -12.96
C VAL A 355 7.38 -11.82 -13.00
N ASN A 356 7.60 -11.19 -11.84
CA ASN A 356 7.77 -9.74 -11.70
C ASN A 356 8.98 -9.40 -10.83
N VAL A 357 9.60 -8.26 -11.12
CA VAL A 357 10.59 -7.65 -10.22
C VAL A 357 9.84 -6.84 -9.17
N MET A 358 9.88 -7.28 -7.92
CA MET A 358 9.20 -6.63 -6.80
C MET A 358 10.01 -5.48 -6.22
N TYR A 359 11.31 -5.71 -6.09
CA TYR A 359 12.22 -4.80 -5.43
C TYR A 359 13.60 -4.96 -6.06
N GLN A 360 14.35 -3.87 -6.16
CA GLN A 360 15.73 -3.91 -6.60
C GLN A 360 16.51 -2.80 -5.90
N TYR A 361 17.77 -3.07 -5.57
CA TYR A 361 18.68 -2.12 -4.95
C TYR A 361 20.09 -2.33 -5.50
N GLY A 362 20.72 -1.27 -6.01
CA GLY A 362 22.05 -1.32 -6.63
C GLY A 362 22.14 -2.13 -7.93
N VAL A 363 21.02 -2.69 -8.39
CA VAL A 363 20.89 -3.40 -9.67
C VAL A 363 19.64 -2.94 -10.41
N SER A 364 19.69 -3.04 -11.73
CA SER A 364 18.52 -2.98 -12.61
C SER A 364 18.17 -4.40 -13.02
N CYS A 365 16.94 -4.81 -12.73
CA CYS A 365 16.44 -6.13 -13.05
C CYS A 365 15.26 -6.03 -14.03
N SER A 366 15.24 -6.93 -15.01
CA SER A 366 14.15 -7.05 -15.98
C SER A 366 13.77 -8.51 -16.16
N VAL A 367 12.50 -8.75 -16.42
CA VAL A 367 11.93 -10.08 -16.65
C VAL A 367 11.30 -10.10 -18.03
N THR A 368 11.59 -11.13 -18.82
CA THR A 368 11.03 -11.34 -20.15
C THR A 368 10.50 -12.75 -20.26
N ARG A 369 9.24 -12.91 -20.66
CA ARG A 369 8.68 -14.21 -21.00
C ARG A 369 9.14 -14.60 -22.42
N GLU A 370 9.91 -15.67 -22.53
CA GLU A 370 10.51 -16.12 -23.78
C GLU A 370 9.56 -16.99 -24.59
N LYS A 371 8.97 -18.00 -23.94
CA LYS A 371 8.08 -18.97 -24.59
C LYS A 371 7.20 -19.71 -23.59
N GLU A 372 6.23 -20.41 -24.13
CA GLU A 372 5.41 -21.41 -23.45
C GLU A 372 5.48 -22.72 -24.23
N GLN A 373 5.68 -23.84 -23.55
CA GLN A 373 5.72 -25.16 -24.17
C GLN A 373 5.15 -26.20 -23.22
N ASN A 374 4.09 -26.89 -23.63
CA ASN A 374 3.42 -27.94 -22.83
C ASN A 374 3.01 -27.47 -21.43
N GLY A 375 2.47 -26.26 -21.29
CA GLY A 375 2.09 -25.68 -20.00
C GLY A 375 3.25 -25.19 -19.13
N VAL A 376 4.50 -25.27 -19.63
CA VAL A 376 5.69 -24.74 -18.96
C VAL A 376 6.02 -23.37 -19.52
N TYR A 377 6.21 -22.39 -18.63
CA TYR A 377 6.57 -21.02 -18.98
C TYR A 377 8.06 -20.77 -18.77
N TYR A 378 8.68 -20.13 -19.75
CA TYR A 378 10.12 -19.86 -19.74
C TYR A 378 10.33 -18.36 -19.62
N PHE A 379 11.04 -17.95 -18.57
CA PHE A 379 11.36 -16.56 -18.30
C PHE A 379 12.87 -16.33 -18.33
N THR A 380 13.29 -15.26 -18.99
CA THR A 380 14.63 -14.70 -18.85
C THR A 380 14.60 -13.58 -17.82
N ILE A 381 15.48 -13.66 -16.84
CA ILE A 381 15.72 -12.57 -15.90
C ILE A 381 17.11 -12.01 -16.17
N ASN A 382 17.16 -10.72 -16.51
CA ASN A 382 18.41 -10.01 -16.72
C ASN A 382 18.60 -9.01 -15.59
N THR A 383 19.72 -9.14 -14.89
CA THR A 383 20.13 -8.23 -13.82
C THR A 383 21.45 -7.60 -14.23
N VAL A 384 21.54 -6.27 -14.13
CA VAL A 384 22.73 -5.48 -14.45
C VAL A 384 23.03 -4.58 -13.26
N ILE A 385 24.29 -4.53 -12.83
CA ILE A 385 24.70 -3.58 -11.79
C ILE A 385 24.48 -2.17 -12.34
N THR A 386 23.77 -1.34 -11.57
CA THR A 386 23.57 0.06 -11.92
C THR A 386 24.62 0.90 -11.22
N HIS A 387 25.52 1.51 -11.98
CA HIS A 387 26.46 2.52 -11.49
C HIS A 387 25.79 3.86 -11.17
N ASP A 388 24.45 3.96 -11.18
CA ASP A 388 23.72 5.21 -10.92
C ASP A 388 23.96 5.78 -9.51
N ASN A 389 24.60 5.01 -8.61
CA ASN A 389 25.05 5.43 -7.28
C ASN A 389 26.58 5.39 -7.09
N ASP A 390 27.37 5.16 -8.15
CA ASP A 390 28.83 5.23 -8.07
C ASP A 390 29.26 6.71 -8.07
N CYS A 391 29.11 7.35 -6.91
CA CYS A 391 29.88 8.54 -6.59
C CYS A 391 30.97 8.22 -5.58
N LYS A 392 32.22 8.59 -5.91
CA LYS A 392 33.28 8.61 -4.89
C LYS A 392 33.04 9.80 -3.98
N TRP A 393 32.60 9.53 -2.75
CA TRP A 393 32.54 10.53 -1.70
C TRP A 393 33.96 11.00 -1.33
N ASN A 394 34.34 12.21 -1.75
CA ASN A 394 35.67 12.78 -1.47
C ASN A 394 35.72 13.64 -0.19
N GLY A 395 34.63 13.67 0.58
CA GLY A 395 34.51 14.48 1.80
C GLY A 395 33.90 15.87 1.59
N SER A 396 33.55 16.25 0.35
CA SER A 396 32.84 17.51 0.08
C SER A 396 31.66 17.39 -0.89
N GLU A 397 31.77 16.59 -1.96
CA GLU A 397 30.68 16.37 -2.94
C GLU A 397 30.77 14.96 -3.55
N CYS A 398 29.67 14.50 -4.17
CA CYS A 398 29.63 13.26 -4.94
C CYS A 398 29.99 13.53 -6.41
N GLU A 399 31.20 13.15 -6.85
CA GLU A 399 31.58 13.18 -8.26
C GLU A 399 31.28 11.82 -8.94
N PRO A 400 30.75 11.83 -10.18
CA PRO A 400 30.57 10.59 -10.96
C PRO A 400 31.93 10.01 -11.37
N ILE A 401 32.05 8.68 -11.36
CA ILE A 401 33.27 7.96 -11.76
C ILE A 401 33.58 8.16 -13.25
#